data_AF-A0A9W7DJL8-F1
#
_entry.id   AF-A0A9W7DJL8-F1
#
_cell.length_a   1.000
_cell.length_b   1.000
_cell.length_c   1.000
_cell.angle_alpha   90.00
_cell.angle_beta   90.00
_cell.angle_gamma   90.00
#
_symmetry.space_group_name_H-M   'P 1'
#
loop_
_entity.id
_entity.type
_entity.pdbx_description
1 polymer ?
#
loop_
_entity_poly.entity_id
_entity_poly.type
_entity_poly.pdbx_seq_one_letter_code
_entity_poly.pdbx_strand_id
1 'polypeptide(L)'
;MKSHSFMFEADPIYQPPDDPESDDNSSIFELGMKSLNRMPVESALGGIEAYEQIKNKLTEFFKPFAQENRVVTKEEVVEFFEREKENAASRNQS
;
A
#
# COMPACT_ATOMS: atom_id res chain seq x y z
N MET A 1 -2.66 -63.23 -11.41
CA MET A 1 -2.45 -61.78 -11.59
C MET A 1 -2.75 -61.10 -10.26
N LYS A 2 -1.80 -60.38 -9.68
CA LYS A 2 -2.04 -59.60 -8.46
C LYS A 2 -2.73 -58.30 -8.86
N SER A 3 -3.93 -58.07 -8.34
CA SER A 3 -4.69 -56.83 -8.58
C SER A 3 -4.17 -55.75 -7.63
N HIS A 4 -3.69 -54.64 -8.20
CA HIS A 4 -3.18 -53.50 -7.43
C HIS A 4 -4.29 -52.45 -7.32
N SER A 5 -5.13 -52.56 -6.27
CA SER A 5 -6.31 -51.71 -6.04
C SER A 5 -6.00 -50.21 -6.06
N PHE A 6 -4.83 -49.83 -5.52
CA PHE A 6 -4.36 -48.44 -5.47
C PHE A 6 -4.17 -47.78 -6.84
N MET A 7 -4.15 -48.54 -7.94
CA MET A 7 -4.06 -47.99 -9.29
C MET A 7 -5.41 -47.49 -9.83
N PHE A 8 -6.53 -47.89 -9.22
CA PHE A 8 -7.89 -47.56 -9.65
C PHE A 8 -8.66 -46.71 -8.63
N GLU A 9 -8.05 -46.43 -7.49
CA GLU A 9 -8.61 -45.56 -6.47
C GLU A 9 -8.27 -44.09 -6.79
N ALA A 10 -9.23 -43.19 -6.55
CA ALA A 10 -8.99 -41.77 -6.72
C ALA A 10 -8.03 -41.27 -5.62
N ASP A 11 -7.08 -40.42 -6.01
CA ASP A 11 -6.15 -39.82 -5.05
C ASP A 11 -6.92 -39.03 -3.98
N PRO A 12 -6.47 -39.09 -2.70
CA PRO A 12 -7.07 -38.29 -1.65
C PRO A 12 -6.88 -36.80 -1.95
N ILE A 13 -7.96 -36.03 -1.85
CA ILE A 13 -7.90 -34.57 -1.96
C ILE A 13 -7.27 -34.03 -0.68
N TYR A 14 -6.12 -33.36 -0.82
CA TYR A 14 -5.53 -32.63 0.30
C TYR A 14 -6.47 -31.50 0.74
N GLN A 15 -6.85 -31.50 2.02
CA GLN A 15 -7.49 -30.36 2.66
C GLN A 15 -6.48 -29.68 3.60
N PRO A 16 -6.25 -28.36 3.47
CA PRO A 16 -5.46 -27.62 4.45
C PRO A 16 -6.02 -27.81 5.87
N PRO A 17 -5.16 -27.85 6.89
CA PRO A 17 -5.62 -27.88 8.28
C PRO A 17 -6.38 -26.59 8.61
N ASP A 18 -7.41 -26.71 9.46
CA ASP A 18 -8.16 -25.56 9.97
C ASP A 18 -7.20 -24.62 10.71
N ASP A 19 -6.92 -23.45 10.14
CA ASP A 19 -6.12 -22.42 10.77
C ASP A 19 -7.04 -21.49 11.59
N PRO A 20 -6.88 -21.39 12.92
CA PRO A 20 -7.72 -20.54 13.76
C PRO A 20 -7.59 -19.04 13.44
N GLU A 21 -6.55 -18.62 12.71
CA GLU A 21 -6.35 -17.23 12.23
C GLU A 21 -6.94 -16.99 10.83
N SER A 22 -7.21 -18.07 10.07
CA SER A 22 -7.82 -17.99 8.75
C SER A 22 -9.34 -18.02 8.90
N ASP A 23 -9.96 -16.85 9.03
CA ASP A 23 -11.41 -16.71 8.88
C ASP A 23 -11.79 -16.97 7.41
N ASP A 24 -11.91 -18.25 7.07
CA ASP A 24 -12.15 -18.81 5.73
C ASP A 24 -13.43 -18.28 5.05
N ASN A 25 -14.26 -17.55 5.80
CA ASN A 25 -15.50 -16.96 5.31
C ASN A 25 -15.37 -15.51 4.80
N SER A 26 -14.23 -14.85 5.02
CA SER A 26 -14.06 -13.45 4.65
C SER A 26 -13.14 -13.31 3.44
N SER A 27 -13.71 -13.01 2.26
CA SER A 27 -12.90 -12.69 1.08
C SER A 27 -11.98 -11.49 1.36
N ILE A 28 -10.77 -11.45 0.77
CA ILE A 28 -9.88 -10.27 0.78
C ILE A 28 -10.63 -9.00 0.39
N PHE A 29 -11.57 -9.13 -0.55
CA PHE A 29 -12.45 -8.04 -0.97
C PHE A 29 -13.35 -7.53 0.18
N GLU A 30 -13.97 -8.43 0.94
CA GLU A 30 -14.82 -8.07 2.09
C GLU A 30 -14.00 -7.48 3.23
N LEU A 31 -12.82 -8.02 3.52
CA LEU A 31 -11.87 -7.46 4.47
C LEU A 31 -11.43 -6.05 4.06
N GLY A 32 -11.18 -5.83 2.76
CA GLY A 32 -10.87 -4.52 2.19
C GLY A 32 -12.03 -3.53 2.34
N MET A 33 -13.25 -3.92 1.97
CA MET A 33 -14.44 -3.08 2.10
C MET A 33 -14.78 -2.75 3.55
N LYS A 34 -14.62 -3.70 4.48
CA LYS A 34 -14.81 -3.48 5.92
C LYS A 34 -13.79 -2.48 6.47
N SER A 35 -12.56 -2.54 5.98
CA SER A 35 -11.49 -1.60 6.36
C SER A 35 -11.77 -0.19 5.80
N LEU A 36 -12.22 -0.08 4.55
CA LEU A 36 -12.62 1.20 3.95
C LEU A 36 -13.86 1.80 4.63
N ASN A 37 -14.87 1.00 4.99
CA ASN A 37 -16.06 1.45 5.71
C ASN A 37 -15.75 1.95 7.14
N ARG A 38 -14.64 1.50 7.73
CA ARG A 38 -14.17 1.97 9.05
C ARG A 38 -13.36 3.27 8.94
N MET A 39 -12.99 3.69 7.72
CA MET A 39 -12.27 4.94 7.51
C MET A 39 -13.25 6.12 7.53
N PRO A 40 -13.03 7.17 8.34
CA PRO A 40 -13.83 8.38 8.26
C PRO A 40 -13.68 8.99 6.86
N VAL A 41 -14.81 9.20 6.17
CA VAL A 41 -14.84 9.78 4.81
C VAL A 41 -14.10 11.13 4.75
N GLU A 42 -14.16 11.93 5.82
CA GLU A 42 -13.43 13.20 5.93
C GLU A 42 -11.91 13.01 5.93
N SER A 43 -11.40 11.97 6.59
CA SER A 43 -9.96 11.64 6.60
C SER A 43 -9.49 11.13 5.24
N ALA A 44 -10.34 10.43 4.49
CA ALA A 44 -10.04 10.00 3.13
C ALA A 44 -9.98 11.19 2.16
N LEU A 45 -10.92 12.13 2.26
CA LEU A 45 -10.96 13.34 1.42
C LEU A 45 -9.72 14.22 1.68
N GLY A 46 -9.41 14.47 2.96
CA GLY A 46 -8.22 15.22 3.34
C GLY A 46 -6.92 14.53 2.91
N GLY A 47 -6.89 13.20 2.91
CA GLY A 47 -5.76 12.40 2.41
C GLY A 47 -5.54 12.56 0.91
N ILE A 48 -6.61 12.60 0.11
CA ILE A 48 -6.53 12.83 -1.34
C ILE A 48 -6.01 14.24 -1.64
N GLU A 49 -6.55 15.25 -0.97
CA GLU A 49 -6.10 16.64 -1.15
C GLU A 49 -4.63 16.82 -0.72
N ALA A 50 -4.25 16.24 0.42
CA ALA A 50 -2.86 16.27 0.89
C ALA A 50 -1.91 15.56 -0.08
N TYR A 51 -2.33 14.42 -0.64
CA TYR A 51 -1.56 13.70 -1.65
C TYR A 51 -1.37 14.53 -2.92
N GLU A 52 -2.43 15.13 -3.45
CA GLU A 52 -2.35 16.00 -4.62
C GLU A 52 -1.37 17.16 -4.40
N GLN A 53 -1.40 17.79 -3.22
CA GLN A 53 -0.48 18.88 -2.88
C GLN A 53 0.99 18.40 -2.85
N ILE A 54 1.27 17.26 -2.21
CA ILE A 54 2.64 16.71 -2.15
C ILE A 54 3.12 16.31 -3.55
N LYS A 55 2.26 15.67 -4.35
CA LYS A 55 2.57 15.30 -5.75
C LYS A 55 2.94 16.53 -6.58
N ASN A 56 2.17 17.61 -6.47
CA ASN A 56 2.45 18.84 -7.22
C ASN A 56 3.80 19.44 -6.80
N LYS A 57 4.07 19.52 -5.49
CA LYS A 57 5.36 20.01 -4.97
C LYS A 57 6.55 19.16 -5.39
N LEU A 58 6.41 17.83 -5.38
CA LEU A 58 7.44 16.92 -5.88
C LEU A 58 7.69 17.12 -7.38
N THR A 59 6.62 17.30 -8.17
CA THR A 59 6.73 17.54 -9.61
C THR A 59 7.47 18.84 -9.89
N GLU A 60 7.17 19.91 -9.15
CA GLU A 60 7.88 21.19 -9.24
C GLU A 60 9.34 21.06 -8.80
N PHE A 61 9.60 20.32 -7.72
CA PHE A 61 10.95 20.07 -7.23
C PHE A 61 11.81 19.30 -8.25
N PHE A 62 11.25 18.30 -8.93
CA PHE A 62 11.99 17.49 -9.91
C PHE A 62 12.09 18.13 -11.30
N LYS A 63 11.28 19.15 -11.62
CA LYS A 63 11.31 19.85 -12.90
C LYS A 63 12.71 20.35 -13.32
N PRO A 64 13.51 21.04 -12.48
CA PRO A 64 14.85 21.48 -12.86
C PRO A 64 15.80 20.31 -13.15
N PHE A 65 15.68 19.20 -12.42
CA PHE A 65 16.50 18.00 -12.64
C PHE A 65 16.30 17.40 -14.03
N ALA A 66 15.03 17.33 -14.47
CA ALA A 66 14.69 16.88 -15.82
C ALA A 66 15.21 17.84 -16.90
N GLN A 67 15.20 19.16 -16.64
CA GLN A 67 15.72 20.17 -17.57
C GLN A 67 17.25 20.14 -17.68
N GLU A 68 17.94 19.92 -16.56
CA GLU A 68 19.39 19.86 -16.47
C GLU A 68 19.97 18.48 -16.84
N ASN A 69 19.12 17.50 -17.18
CA ASN A 69 19.49 16.08 -17.32
C ASN A 69 20.30 15.55 -16.12
N ARG A 70 19.95 16.01 -14.92
CA ARG A 70 20.64 15.65 -13.68
C ARG A 70 19.90 14.50 -12.99
N VAL A 71 20.67 13.54 -12.49
CA VAL A 71 20.12 12.45 -11.69
C VAL A 71 19.84 12.96 -10.28
N VAL A 72 18.64 12.72 -9.79
CA VAL A 72 18.24 13.02 -8.42
C VAL A 72 18.93 12.06 -7.46
N THR A 73 19.57 12.57 -6.41
CA THR A 73 20.21 11.73 -5.37
C THR A 73 19.29 11.52 -4.16
N LYS A 74 19.67 10.57 -3.30
CA LYS A 74 18.94 10.28 -2.06
C LYS A 74 18.90 11.51 -1.14
N GLU A 75 20.02 12.22 -1.04
CA GLU A 75 20.20 13.38 -0.18
C GLU A 75 19.21 14.50 -0.56
N GLU A 76 19.06 14.78 -1.85
CA GLU A 76 18.14 15.80 -2.35
C GLU A 76 16.67 15.48 -2.04
N VAL A 77 16.30 14.20 -2.08
CA VAL A 77 14.96 13.75 -1.69
C VAL A 77 14.75 13.89 -0.19
N VAL A 78 15.73 13.52 0.63
CA VAL A 78 15.66 13.66 2.09
C VAL A 78 15.53 15.13 2.48
N GLU A 79 16.36 16.01 1.92
CA GLU A 79 16.31 17.45 2.16
C GLU A 79 14.95 18.05 1.79
N PHE A 80 14.35 17.61 0.67
CA PHE A 80 13.01 18.05 0.29
C PHE A 80 11.98 17.76 1.39
N PHE A 81 11.94 16.51 1.90
CA PHE A 81 10.98 16.13 2.93
C PHE A 81 11.26 16.77 4.29
N GLU A 82 12.53 16.96 4.66
CA GLU A 82 12.89 17.68 5.89
C GLU A 82 12.42 19.13 5.84
N ARG A 83 12.67 19.83 4.73
CA ARG A 83 12.20 21.21 4.54
C ARG A 83 10.67 21.32 4.57
N GLU A 84 9.95 20.39 3.94
CA GLU A 84 8.49 20.39 3.97
C GLU A 84 7.94 20.15 5.39
N LYS A 85 8.62 19.31 6.18
CA LYS A 85 8.28 19.05 7.58
C LYS A 85 8.52 20.27 8.47
N GLU A 86 9.63 20.98 8.27
CA GLU A 86 9.91 22.25 8.98
C GLU A 86 8.93 23.36 8.62
N ASN A 87 8.56 23.49 7.34
CA ASN A 87 7.54 24.42 6.89
C ASN A 87 6.17 24.12 7.51
N ALA A 88 5.80 22.83 7.63
CA ALA A 88 4.57 22.42 8.29
C ALA A 88 4.60 22.71 9.80
N ALA A 89 5.75 22.51 10.47
CA ALA A 89 5.91 22.80 11.90
C ALA A 89 5.83 24.31 12.20
N SER A 90 6.43 25.14 11.34
CA SER A 90 6.44 26.60 11.49
C SER A 90 5.04 27.21 11.29
N ARG A 91 4.23 26.62 10.40
CA ARG A 91 2.86 27.06 10.10
C ARG A 91 1.86 26.84 11.24
N ASN A 92 2.18 25.93 12.17
CA ASN A 92 1.35 25.65 13.36
C ASN A 92 1.78 26.48 14.60
N GLN A 93 2.77 27.37 14.47
CA GLN A 93 3.30 28.21 15.55
C GLN A 93 2.98 29.71 15.37
N SER A 94 2.15 30.09 14.40
CA SER A 94 1.61 31.45 14.20
C SER A 94 0.09 31.43 14.24
#